data_AF-A0A0K8V4L5-F1
#
_entry.id   AF-A0A0K8V4L5-F1
#
_cell.length_a   1.000
_cell.length_b   1.000
_cell.length_c   1.000
_cell.angle_alpha   90.00
_cell.angle_beta   90.00
_cell.angle_gamma   90.00
#
_symmetry.space_group_name_H-M   'P 1'
#
loop_
_entity.id
_entity.type
_entity.pdbx_description
1 polymer ?
#
loop_
_entity_poly.entity_id
_entity_poly.type
_entity_poly.pdbx_seq_one_letter_code
_entity_poly.pdbx_strand_id
1 'polypeptide(L)'
;RSANVIGITTSAVEKAEVQEILKELSQKVKYIKSLIKMRFTLSILALCGLIAFACAAPLDDPAAAQILRYDNENVADGYKFGYETSDGVSRQEEAELKNAGTEQEAISVRGSVSWVAPDGQTYTLNYIADENGFQPQGDHLPHV
;
A
#
# COMPACT_ATOMS: atom_id res chain seq x y z
N ARG A 1 65.16 61.06 -24.72
CA ARG A 1 63.94 60.41 -25.24
C ARG A 1 63.76 58.95 -24.73
N SER A 2 64.58 58.48 -23.77
CA SER A 2 64.67 57.05 -23.38
C SER A 2 63.96 56.66 -22.07
N ALA A 3 63.62 57.61 -21.18
CA ALA A 3 63.00 57.28 -19.89
C ALA A 3 61.51 56.87 -19.99
N ASN A 4 60.82 57.28 -21.06
CA ASN A 4 59.36 57.08 -21.18
C ASN A 4 58.98 55.64 -21.63
N VAL A 5 59.91 54.88 -22.19
CA VAL A 5 59.63 53.52 -22.72
C VAL A 5 59.63 52.48 -21.59
N ILE A 6 60.52 52.61 -20.60
CA ILE A 6 60.70 51.62 -19.52
C ILE A 6 59.53 51.64 -18.52
N GLY A 7 58.92 52.80 -18.27
CA GLY A 7 57.72 52.93 -17.42
C GLY A 7 56.46 52.34 -18.06
N ILE A 8 56.31 52.50 -19.38
CA ILE A 8 55.17 51.96 -20.14
C ILE A 8 55.25 50.43 -20.21
N THR A 9 56.44 49.86 -20.38
CA THR A 9 56.62 48.40 -20.40
C THR A 9 56.33 47.75 -19.04
N THR A 10 56.69 48.42 -17.93
CA THR A 10 56.44 47.88 -16.58
C THR A 10 54.94 47.86 -16.24
N SER A 11 54.19 48.93 -16.56
CA SER A 11 52.74 48.98 -16.32
C SER A 11 51.94 47.98 -17.17
N ALA A 12 52.39 47.68 -18.38
CA ALA A 12 51.72 46.72 -19.25
C ALA A 12 51.84 45.27 -18.76
N VAL A 13 53.00 44.92 -18.17
CA VAL A 13 53.26 43.59 -17.61
C VAL A 13 52.39 43.33 -16.37
N GLU A 14 52.34 44.29 -15.43
CA GLU A 14 51.48 44.19 -14.23
C GLU A 14 50.00 44.05 -14.60
N LYS A 15 49.55 44.78 -15.63
CA LYS A 15 48.16 44.67 -16.12
C LYS A 15 47.88 43.29 -16.72
N ALA A 16 48.84 42.65 -17.38
CA ALA A 16 48.67 41.32 -17.96
C ALA A 16 48.58 40.23 -16.88
N GLU A 17 49.44 40.29 -15.86
CA GLU A 17 49.41 39.38 -14.70
C GLU A 17 48.08 39.49 -13.94
N VAL A 18 47.60 40.71 -13.70
CA VAL A 18 46.28 40.94 -13.09
C VAL A 18 45.14 40.35 -13.94
N GLN A 19 45.21 40.47 -15.27
CA GLN A 19 44.20 39.88 -16.15
C GLN A 19 44.23 38.34 -16.15
N GLU A 20 45.40 37.73 -15.99
CA GLU A 20 45.54 36.28 -15.89
C GLU A 20 44.95 35.74 -14.58
N ILE A 21 45.25 36.41 -13.46
CA ILE A 21 44.66 36.11 -12.15
C ILE A 21 43.13 36.26 -12.18
N LEU A 22 42.62 37.31 -12.82
CA LEU A 22 41.17 37.51 -12.98
C LEU A 22 40.50 36.42 -13.83
N LYS A 23 41.18 35.93 -14.88
CA LYS A 23 40.70 34.80 -15.68
C LYS A 23 40.66 33.51 -14.86
N GLU A 24 41.71 33.21 -14.10
CA GLU A 24 41.73 32.05 -13.21
C GLU A 24 40.63 32.11 -12.16
N LEU A 25 40.45 33.26 -11.50
CA LEU A 25 39.40 33.47 -10.50
C LEU A 25 38.01 33.33 -11.11
N SER A 26 37.79 33.91 -12.29
CA SER A 26 36.52 33.78 -13.03
C SER A 26 36.21 32.33 -13.36
N GLN A 27 37.22 31.56 -13.81
CA GLN A 27 37.06 30.15 -14.12
C GLN A 27 36.74 29.31 -12.88
N LYS A 28 37.41 29.59 -11.74
CA LYS A 28 37.12 28.93 -10.45
C LYS A 28 35.70 29.25 -9.97
N VAL A 29 35.24 30.50 -10.10
CA VAL A 29 33.86 30.89 -9.78
C VAL A 29 32.85 30.19 -10.68
N LYS A 30 33.13 30.10 -11.99
CA LYS A 30 32.29 29.39 -12.95
C LYS A 30 32.19 27.89 -12.61
N TYR A 31 33.32 27.28 -12.24
CA TYR A 31 33.38 25.89 -11.79
C TYR A 31 32.58 25.67 -10.51
N ILE A 32 32.75 26.53 -9.49
CA ILE A 32 32.02 26.43 -8.22
C ILE A 32 30.50 26.58 -8.44
N LYS A 33 30.07 27.53 -9.29
CA LYS A 33 28.66 27.68 -9.66
C LYS A 33 28.11 26.44 -10.39
N SER A 34 28.90 25.86 -11.30
CA SER A 34 28.54 24.62 -12.00
C SER A 34 28.41 23.45 -11.02
N LEU A 35 29.34 23.34 -10.06
CA LEU A 35 29.37 22.28 -9.05
C LEU A 35 28.17 22.40 -8.10
N ILE A 36 27.83 23.61 -7.67
CA ILE A 36 26.66 23.88 -6.85
C ILE A 36 25.38 23.52 -7.60
N LYS A 37 25.23 23.96 -8.87
CA LYS A 37 24.07 23.64 -9.71
C LYS A 37 23.89 22.13 -9.89
N MET A 38 24.97 21.40 -10.16
CA MET A 38 24.94 19.95 -10.34
C MET A 38 24.50 19.22 -9.07
N ARG A 39 24.99 19.64 -7.89
CA ARG A 39 24.59 19.06 -6.60
C ARG A 39 23.12 19.33 -6.29
N PHE A 40 22.62 20.54 -6.55
CA PHE A 40 21.20 20.85 -6.41
C PHE A 40 20.32 20.02 -7.35
N THR A 41 20.71 19.86 -8.62
CA THR A 41 19.97 19.01 -9.57
C THR A 41 19.94 17.55 -9.12
N LEU A 42 21.06 17.00 -8.64
CA LEU A 42 21.14 15.65 -8.11
C LEU A 42 20.27 15.47 -6.86
N SER A 43 20.25 16.44 -5.96
CA SER A 43 19.39 16.41 -4.76
C SER A 43 17.90 16.47 -5.11
N ILE A 44 17.50 17.28 -6.09
CA ILE A 44 16.11 17.34 -6.56
C ILE A 44 15.70 16.01 -7.19
N LEU A 45 16.56 15.41 -8.03
CA LEU A 45 16.27 14.13 -8.67
C LEU A 45 16.14 12.99 -7.65
N ALA A 46 17.01 12.96 -6.63
CA ALA A 46 16.95 11.99 -5.54
C ALA A 46 15.67 12.15 -4.71
N LEU A 47 15.24 13.37 -4.42
CA LEU A 47 13.98 13.64 -3.70
C LEU A 47 12.76 13.20 -4.51
N CYS A 48 12.71 13.50 -5.81
CA CYS A 48 11.64 13.05 -6.69
C CYS A 48 11.57 11.52 -6.78
N GLY A 49 12.73 10.84 -6.82
CA GLY A 49 12.79 9.36 -6.80
C GLY A 49 12.24 8.77 -5.50
N LEU A 50 12.51 9.39 -4.35
CA LEU A 50 12.02 8.96 -3.05
C LEU A 50 10.49 9.08 -2.93
N ILE A 51 9.91 10.17 -3.46
CA ILE A 51 8.46 10.39 -3.46
C ILE A 51 7.75 9.36 -4.37
N ALA A 52 8.31 9.06 -5.54
CA ALA A 52 7.74 8.06 -6.44
C ALA A 52 7.72 6.65 -5.83
N PHE A 53 8.71 6.30 -5.01
CA PHE A 53 8.75 5.00 -4.32
C PHE A 53 7.70 4.90 -3.20
N ALA A 54 7.41 5.99 -2.49
CA ALA A 54 6.40 5.99 -1.42
C ALA A 54 4.97 5.78 -1.94
N CYS A 55 4.67 6.21 -3.17
CA CYS A 55 3.35 6.04 -3.79
C CYS A 55 3.14 4.67 -4.46
N ALA A 56 4.15 3.78 -4.43
CA ALA A 56 4.09 2.45 -5.03
C ALA A 56 3.83 1.33 -3.99
N ALA A 57 3.25 1.68 -2.83
CA ALA A 57 2.76 0.67 -1.90
C ALA A 57 1.59 -0.10 -2.55
N PRO A 58 1.54 -1.44 -2.41
CA PRO A 58 0.41 -2.20 -2.90
C PRO A 58 -0.86 -1.66 -2.24
N LEU A 59 -1.85 -1.31 -3.05
CA LEU A 59 -3.21 -1.10 -2.58
C LEU A 59 -3.72 -2.46 -2.10
N ASP A 60 -4.21 -2.54 -0.86
CA ASP A 60 -4.98 -3.68 -0.36
C ASP A 60 -6.23 -3.80 -1.24
N ASP A 61 -6.12 -4.57 -2.32
CA ASP A 61 -7.23 -4.86 -3.21
C ASP A 61 -8.14 -5.85 -2.49
N PRO A 62 -9.38 -5.48 -2.07
CA PRO A 62 -10.30 -6.43 -1.46
C PRO A 62 -10.65 -7.59 -2.42
N ALA A 63 -10.42 -7.45 -3.73
CA ALA A 63 -10.54 -8.55 -4.69
C ALA A 63 -9.35 -9.54 -4.65
N ALA A 64 -8.29 -9.26 -3.88
CA ALA A 64 -7.12 -10.12 -3.72
C ALA A 64 -7.19 -11.05 -2.50
N ALA A 65 -8.34 -11.12 -1.81
CA ALA A 65 -8.54 -12.02 -0.68
C ALA A 65 -8.22 -13.49 -1.09
N GLN A 66 -7.32 -14.13 -0.33
CA GLN A 66 -6.92 -15.52 -0.56
C GLN A 66 -7.64 -16.44 0.41
N ILE A 67 -8.03 -17.62 -0.06
CA ILE A 67 -8.59 -18.67 0.81
C ILE A 67 -7.45 -19.25 1.65
N LEU A 68 -7.58 -19.14 2.98
CA LEU A 68 -6.65 -19.69 3.97
C LEU A 68 -7.07 -21.09 4.44
N ARG A 69 -8.37 -21.30 4.61
CA ARG A 69 -8.96 -22.60 4.98
C ARG A 69 -10.17 -22.87 4.11
N TYR A 70 -10.37 -24.13 3.75
CA TYR A 70 -11.54 -24.60 3.04
C TYR A 70 -11.87 -26.03 3.48
N ASP A 71 -13.08 -26.24 3.95
CA ASP A 71 -13.62 -27.52 4.39
C ASP A 71 -14.94 -27.77 3.66
N ASN A 72 -15.08 -28.95 3.08
CA ASN A 72 -16.30 -29.39 2.42
C ASN A 72 -16.40 -30.91 2.54
N GLU A 73 -17.34 -31.36 3.37
CA GLU A 73 -17.57 -32.76 3.68
C GLU A 73 -19.05 -33.07 3.49
N ASN A 74 -19.35 -34.10 2.71
CA ASN A 74 -20.70 -34.65 2.63
C ASN A 74 -20.83 -35.75 3.69
N VAL A 75 -21.85 -35.66 4.53
CA VAL A 75 -22.20 -36.69 5.51
C VAL A 75 -23.49 -37.39 5.06
N ALA A 76 -23.80 -38.56 5.62
CA ALA A 76 -24.89 -39.40 5.13
C ALA A 76 -26.25 -38.65 5.04
N ASP A 77 -26.52 -37.80 6.04
CA ASP A 77 -27.78 -37.07 6.18
C ASP A 77 -27.58 -35.54 6.06
N GLY A 78 -26.52 -35.08 5.37
CA GLY A 78 -26.22 -33.65 5.30
C GLY A 78 -24.85 -33.29 4.77
N TYR A 79 -24.35 -32.12 5.16
CA TYR A 79 -23.01 -31.66 4.79
C TYR A 79 -22.43 -30.72 5.83
N LYS A 80 -21.11 -30.59 5.81
CA LYS A 80 -20.35 -29.58 6.52
C LYS A 80 -19.56 -28.76 5.52
N PHE A 81 -19.63 -27.45 5.66
CA PHE A 81 -18.96 -26.51 4.78
C PHE A 81 -18.34 -25.39 5.59
N GLY A 82 -17.14 -24.96 5.22
CA GLY A 82 -16.55 -23.77 5.81
C GLY A 82 -15.37 -23.24 5.02
N TYR A 83 -15.09 -21.96 5.17
CA TYR A 83 -13.90 -21.33 4.62
C TYR A 83 -13.45 -20.13 5.44
N GLU A 84 -12.18 -19.77 5.28
CA GLU A 84 -11.58 -18.57 5.83
C GLU A 84 -10.76 -17.88 4.74
N THR A 85 -10.80 -16.55 4.70
CA THR A 85 -10.06 -15.74 3.75
C THR A 85 -9.11 -14.76 4.44
N SER A 86 -8.07 -14.33 3.73
CA SER A 86 -6.99 -13.51 4.26
C SER A 86 -7.41 -12.10 4.69
N ASP A 87 -8.58 -11.64 4.26
CA ASP A 87 -9.21 -10.38 4.66
C ASP A 87 -10.04 -10.50 5.95
N GLY A 88 -10.04 -11.67 6.60
CA GLY A 88 -10.70 -11.90 7.88
C GLY A 88 -12.16 -12.32 7.77
N VAL A 89 -12.65 -12.70 6.58
CA VAL A 89 -13.96 -13.36 6.46
C VAL A 89 -13.83 -14.84 6.83
N SER A 90 -14.77 -15.32 7.64
CA SER A 90 -14.90 -16.73 7.99
C SER A 90 -16.36 -17.14 7.89
N ARG A 91 -16.62 -18.31 7.29
CA ARG A 91 -17.95 -18.91 7.24
C ARG A 91 -17.86 -20.38 7.58
N GLN A 92 -18.81 -20.86 8.36
CA GLN A 92 -18.99 -22.28 8.64
C GLN A 92 -20.48 -22.60 8.72
N GLU A 93 -20.90 -23.73 8.16
CA GLU A 93 -22.26 -24.22 8.25
C GLU A 93 -22.31 -25.75 8.19
N GLU A 94 -23.32 -26.30 8.85
CA GLU A 94 -23.66 -27.71 8.84
C GLU A 94 -25.15 -27.86 8.53
N ALA A 95 -25.46 -28.75 7.62
CA ALA A 95 -26.82 -29.15 7.29
C ALA A 95 -27.10 -30.55 7.82
N GLU A 96 -28.31 -30.74 8.33
CA GLU A 96 -28.79 -32.00 8.86
C GLU A 96 -30.22 -32.26 8.37
N LEU A 97 -30.48 -33.45 7.83
CA LEU A 97 -31.81 -33.92 7.49
C LEU A 97 -32.55 -34.33 8.77
N LYS A 98 -33.70 -33.69 9.02
CA LYS A 98 -34.60 -33.96 10.13
C LYS A 98 -35.78 -34.82 9.68
N ASN A 99 -36.20 -35.72 10.56
CA ASN A 99 -37.36 -36.60 10.39
C ASN A 99 -37.40 -37.39 9.07
N ALA A 100 -36.24 -37.92 8.66
CA ALA A 100 -36.11 -38.69 7.43
C ALA A 100 -37.15 -39.83 7.33
N GLY A 101 -37.83 -39.93 6.19
CA GLY A 101 -38.86 -40.93 5.93
C GLY A 101 -40.23 -40.62 6.54
N THR A 102 -40.49 -39.39 6.98
CA THR A 102 -41.79 -38.94 7.50
C THR A 102 -42.39 -37.81 6.66
N GLU A 103 -43.65 -37.46 6.87
CA GLU A 103 -44.27 -36.27 6.25
C GLU A 103 -43.64 -34.94 6.74
N GLN A 104 -42.86 -34.98 7.82
CA GLN A 104 -42.15 -33.83 8.40
C GLN A 104 -40.66 -33.82 8.04
N GLU A 105 -40.27 -34.54 6.99
CA GLU A 105 -38.89 -34.55 6.50
C GLU A 105 -38.48 -33.15 6.01
N ALA A 106 -37.40 -32.60 6.57
CA ALA A 106 -36.90 -31.27 6.22
C ALA A 106 -35.42 -31.11 6.54
N ILE A 107 -34.76 -30.16 5.87
CA ILE A 107 -33.35 -29.85 6.10
C ILE A 107 -33.26 -28.68 7.08
N SER A 108 -32.47 -28.86 8.13
CA SER A 108 -32.07 -27.80 9.05
C SER A 108 -30.61 -27.44 8.79
N VAL A 109 -30.32 -26.18 8.52
CA VAL A 109 -28.96 -25.64 8.37
C VAL A 109 -28.63 -24.73 9.54
N ARG A 110 -27.46 -24.92 10.14
CA ARG A 110 -26.94 -24.03 11.19
C ARG A 110 -25.58 -23.53 10.76
N GLY A 111 -25.35 -22.23 10.91
CA GLY A 111 -24.09 -21.64 10.48
C GLY A 111 -23.73 -20.37 11.22
N SER A 112 -22.50 -19.93 10.96
CA SER A 112 -21.92 -18.70 11.45
C SER A 112 -21.11 -18.04 10.33
N VAL A 113 -21.30 -16.75 10.15
CA VAL A 113 -20.48 -15.90 9.27
C VAL A 113 -19.85 -14.81 10.11
N SER A 114 -18.55 -14.58 9.95
CA SER A 114 -17.79 -13.53 10.60
C SER A 114 -17.03 -12.71 9.57
N TRP A 115 -16.97 -11.39 9.74
CA TRP A 115 -16.21 -10.50 8.86
C TRP A 115 -15.74 -9.27 9.61
N VAL A 116 -14.67 -8.64 9.11
CA VAL A 116 -14.21 -7.33 9.59
C VAL A 116 -14.93 -6.24 8.79
N ALA A 117 -15.66 -5.36 9.49
CA ALA A 117 -16.37 -4.27 8.84
C ALA A 117 -15.49 -3.02 8.67
N PRO A 118 -15.92 -2.01 7.88
CA PRO A 118 -15.14 -0.79 7.65
C PRO A 118 -14.82 0.04 8.90
N ASP A 119 -15.53 -0.19 10.01
CA ASP A 119 -15.26 0.42 11.31
C ASP A 119 -14.10 -0.27 12.08
N GLY A 120 -13.54 -1.35 11.52
CA GLY A 120 -12.48 -2.15 12.13
C GLY A 120 -12.99 -3.17 13.17
N GLN A 121 -14.30 -3.26 13.39
CA GLN A 121 -14.88 -4.26 14.29
C GLN A 121 -15.20 -5.55 13.55
N THR A 122 -15.04 -6.67 14.23
CA THR A 122 -15.47 -7.97 13.73
C THR A 122 -16.93 -8.20 14.08
N TYR A 123 -17.74 -8.44 13.07
CA TYR A 123 -19.15 -8.80 13.23
C TYR A 123 -19.32 -10.29 13.02
N THR A 124 -20.18 -10.91 13.84
CA THR A 124 -20.55 -12.30 13.71
C THR A 124 -22.06 -12.42 13.59
N LEU A 125 -22.51 -13.23 12.63
CA LEU A 125 -23.89 -13.60 12.38
C LEU A 125 -24.03 -15.10 12.53
N ASN A 126 -24.73 -15.53 13.57
CA ASN A 126 -25.16 -16.92 13.73
C ASN A 126 -26.56 -17.07 13.13
N TYR A 127 -26.88 -18.24 12.58
CA TYR A 127 -28.22 -18.49 12.05
C TYR A 127 -28.62 -19.95 12.13
N ILE A 128 -29.94 -20.15 12.19
CA ILE A 128 -30.61 -21.42 11.95
C ILE A 128 -31.61 -21.21 10.81
N ALA A 129 -31.59 -22.09 9.81
CA ALA A 129 -32.57 -22.14 8.73
C ALA A 129 -33.24 -23.50 8.75
N ASP A 130 -34.52 -23.53 9.12
CA ASP A 130 -35.33 -24.75 9.25
C ASP A 130 -36.76 -24.51 8.73
N GLU A 131 -37.71 -25.37 9.09
CA GLU A 131 -39.11 -25.27 8.68
C GLU A 131 -39.80 -23.97 9.13
N ASN A 132 -39.26 -23.30 10.16
CA ASN A 132 -39.72 -22.00 10.65
C ASN A 132 -39.06 -20.82 9.94
N GLY A 133 -38.20 -21.09 8.95
CA GLY A 133 -37.48 -20.10 8.17
C GLY A 133 -36.11 -19.72 8.75
N PHE A 134 -35.57 -18.60 8.27
CA PHE A 134 -34.25 -18.10 8.64
C PHE A 134 -34.31 -17.27 9.93
N GLN A 135 -33.53 -17.69 10.92
CA GLN A 135 -33.51 -17.14 12.28
C GLN A 135 -32.10 -16.64 12.58
N PRO A 136 -31.78 -15.37 12.27
CA PRO A 136 -30.46 -14.80 12.51
C PRO A 136 -30.29 -14.29 13.96
N GLN A 137 -29.07 -14.41 14.47
CA GLN A 137 -28.65 -13.87 15.75
C GLN A 137 -27.28 -13.21 15.62
N GLY A 138 -27.18 -11.97 16.08
CA GLY A 138 -25.92 -11.25 16.18
C GLY A 138 -26.11 -9.93 16.92
N ASP A 139 -25.08 -9.47 17.61
CA ASP A 139 -25.14 -8.27 18.47
C ASP A 139 -25.52 -6.98 17.70
N HIS A 140 -25.33 -7.00 16.39
CA HIS A 140 -25.59 -5.89 15.47
C HIS A 140 -27.01 -5.90 14.87
N LEU A 141 -27.80 -6.93 15.15
CA LEU A 141 -29.17 -7.02 14.65
C LEU A 141 -30.15 -6.29 15.57
N PRO A 142 -31.27 -5.79 15.02
CA PRO A 142 -32.37 -5.30 15.85
C PRO A 142 -32.89 -6.42 16.75
N HIS A 143 -33.02 -6.12 18.04
CA HIS A 143 -33.71 -7.00 18.97
C HIS A 143 -35.21 -6.76 18.79
N VAL A 144 -35.97 -7.83 18.49
CA VAL A 144 -37.42 -7.81 18.31
C VAL A 144 -38.12 -8.21 19.60
#